data_AF-Q6ZEE0-F1
#
_entry.id   AF-Q6ZEE0-F1
#
_cell.length_a   1.000
_cell.length_b   1.000
_cell.length_c   1.000
_cell.angle_alpha   90.00
_cell.angle_beta   90.00
_cell.angle_gamma   90.00
#
_symmetry.space_group_name_H-M   'P 1'
#
loop_
_entity.id
_entity.type
_entity.pdbx_description
1 polymer ?
#
loop_
_entity_poly.entity_id
_entity_poly.type
_entity_poly.pdbx_seq_one_letter_code
_entity_poly.pdbx_strand_id
1 'polypeptide(L)'
;MKDDRYPSEWAQLALQKKQSVNWACERCGVQCLKPGEGKGLSTGDRYRLRMAVHHCDYDPGNNSPSNLKALCSPCHLYFHRRQRGNVIPGQLRLKFSFLI
;
A
#
# COMPACT_ATOMS: atom_id res chain seq x y z
N MET A 1 0.49 -12.93 10.22
CA MET A 1 -0.61 -13.82 9.76
C MET A 1 -0.69 -13.67 8.26
N LYS A 2 -0.57 -14.77 7.50
CA LYS A 2 -0.78 -14.76 6.05
C LYS A 2 -2.29 -14.65 5.83
N ASP A 3 -2.73 -13.70 5.02
CA ASP A 3 -4.16 -13.54 4.72
C ASP A 3 -4.51 -14.57 3.65
N ASP A 4 -5.33 -15.55 4.00
CA ASP A 4 -5.67 -16.69 3.13
C ASP A 4 -6.46 -16.29 1.87
N ARG A 5 -6.92 -15.03 1.80
CA ARG A 5 -7.57 -14.47 0.59
C ARG A 5 -6.59 -14.18 -0.54
N TYR A 6 -5.30 -14.10 -0.24
CA TYR A 6 -4.27 -13.94 -1.27
C TYR A 6 -3.81 -15.30 -1.80
N PRO A 7 -3.67 -15.46 -3.13
CA PRO A 7 -3.09 -16.67 -3.69
C PRO A 7 -1.62 -16.83 -3.27
N SER A 8 -1.12 -18.07 -3.26
CA SER A 8 0.29 -18.38 -2.97
C SER A 8 1.26 -17.61 -3.88
N GLU A 9 0.84 -17.33 -5.11
CA GLU A 9 1.63 -16.66 -6.15
C GLU A 9 1.54 -15.13 -6.13
N TRP A 10 0.83 -14.54 -5.16
CA TRP A 10 0.64 -13.08 -5.07
C TRP A 10 1.94 -12.28 -5.18
N ALA A 11 3.03 -12.76 -4.57
CA ALA A 11 4.32 -12.08 -4.64
C ALA A 11 4.84 -11.93 -6.07
N GLN A 12 4.63 -12.94 -6.91
CA GLN A 12 5.01 -12.94 -8.32
C GLN A 12 4.10 -12.02 -9.14
N LEU A 13 2.78 -12.11 -8.94
CA LEU A 13 1.81 -11.24 -9.62
C LEU A 13 2.06 -9.76 -9.29
N ALA A 14 2.30 -9.45 -8.02
CA ALA A 14 2.63 -8.10 -7.58
C ALA A 14 3.96 -7.60 -8.18
N LEU A 15 4.96 -8.47 -8.32
CA LEU A 15 6.23 -8.14 -8.97
C LEU A 15 6.03 -7.86 -10.47
N GLN A 16 5.31 -8.73 -11.18
CA GLN A 16 4.99 -8.59 -12.60
C GLN A 16 4.23 -7.29 -12.87
N LYS A 17 3.24 -6.95 -12.04
CA LYS A 17 2.50 -5.70 -12.18
C LYS A 17 3.41 -4.48 -11.99
N LYS A 18 4.30 -4.48 -11.00
CA LYS A 18 5.29 -3.39 -10.80
C LYS A 18 6.25 -3.26 -11.99
N GLN A 19 6.70 -4.38 -12.53
CA GLN A 19 7.54 -4.45 -13.72
C GLN A 19 6.85 -3.87 -14.96
N SER A 20 5.58 -4.21 -15.18
CA SER A 20 4.81 -3.78 -16.35
C SER A 20 4.68 -2.26 -16.50
N VAL A 21 4.83 -1.53 -15.40
CA VAL A 21 4.75 -0.06 -15.36
C VAL A 21 6.10 0.59 -15.09
N ASN A 22 7.19 -0.16 -15.22
CA ASN A 22 8.56 0.28 -14.94
C ASN A 22 8.72 0.96 -13.56
N TRP A 23 8.00 0.45 -12.55
CA TRP A 23 7.96 1.03 -11.21
C TRP A 23 7.49 2.49 -11.14
N ALA A 24 6.83 3.00 -12.18
CA ALA A 24 6.18 4.30 -12.15
C ALA A 24 4.77 4.17 -11.54
N CYS A 25 4.40 5.08 -10.64
CA CYS A 25 3.08 5.10 -10.03
C CYS A 25 1.99 5.38 -11.08
N GLU A 26 1.02 4.48 -11.25
CA GLU A 26 -0.08 4.60 -12.23
C GLU A 26 -1.11 5.69 -11.89
N ARG A 27 -0.92 6.46 -10.80
CA ARG A 27 -1.75 7.62 -10.46
C ARG A 27 -1.02 8.94 -10.63
N CYS A 28 0.19 9.07 -10.08
CA CYS A 28 0.91 10.34 -10.05
C CYS A 28 2.21 10.35 -10.87
N GLY A 29 2.58 9.23 -11.50
CA GLY A 29 3.76 9.13 -12.36
C GLY A 29 5.11 9.10 -11.65
N VAL A 30 5.16 9.25 -10.32
CA VAL A 30 6.44 9.23 -9.58
C VAL A 30 7.17 7.89 -9.78
N GLN A 31 8.48 7.96 -10.00
CA GLN A 31 9.35 6.79 -10.01
C GLN A 31 9.48 6.23 -8.60
N CYS A 32 9.00 5.00 -8.39
CA CYS A 32 9.21 4.26 -7.16
C CYS A 32 10.53 3.48 -7.19
N LEU A 33 10.97 3.06 -6.00
CA LEU A 33 12.18 2.28 -5.82
C LEU A 33 12.04 0.86 -6.40
N LYS A 34 13.04 0.44 -7.18
CA LYS A 34 13.26 -0.92 -7.66
C LYS A 34 13.94 -1.78 -6.58
N PRO A 35 13.91 -3.13 -6.69
CA PRO A 35 14.65 -3.99 -5.77
C PRO A 35 16.13 -3.62 -5.70
N GLY A 36 16.66 -3.46 -4.47
CA GLY A 36 18.05 -3.08 -4.23
C GLY A 36 18.32 -1.57 -4.18
N GLU A 37 17.37 -0.73 -4.59
CA GLU A 37 17.50 0.73 -4.53
C GLU A 37 17.18 1.30 -3.13
N GLY A 38 17.43 2.60 -2.96
CA GLY A 38 17.09 3.34 -1.74
C GLY A 38 18.16 3.31 -0.64
N LYS A 39 19.32 2.70 -0.90
CA LYS A 39 20.52 2.90 -0.06
C LYS A 39 20.89 4.39 -0.07
N GLY A 40 21.16 4.96 1.10
CA GLY A 40 21.48 6.38 1.27
C GLY A 40 20.28 7.33 1.33
N LEU A 41 19.05 6.85 1.10
CA LEU A 41 17.84 7.65 1.31
C LEU A 41 17.42 7.66 2.78
N SER A 42 16.77 8.74 3.21
CA SER A 42 16.13 8.79 4.52
C SER A 42 15.04 7.71 4.64
N THR A 43 14.72 7.31 5.86
CA THR A 43 13.63 6.34 6.10
C THR A 43 12.29 6.85 5.55
N GLY A 44 12.03 8.16 5.66
CA GLY A 44 10.82 8.78 5.11
C GLY A 44 10.75 8.69 3.59
N ASP A 45 11.85 8.94 2.89
CA ASP A 45 11.90 8.87 1.43
C ASP A 45 11.75 7.43 0.93
N ARG A 46 12.41 6.47 1.60
CA ARG A 46 12.23 5.05 1.30
C ARG A 46 10.77 4.62 1.46
N TYR A 47 10.08 5.12 2.48
CA TYR A 47 8.66 4.82 2.68
C TYR A 47 7.79 5.46 1.59
N ARG A 48 8.02 6.74 1.27
CA ARG A 48 7.24 7.49 0.27
C ARG A 48 7.37 6.89 -1.13
N LEU A 49 8.56 6.44 -1.49
CA LEU A 49 8.89 5.87 -2.80
C LEU A 49 8.72 4.35 -2.87
N ARG A 50 8.29 3.69 -1.79
CA ARG A 50 7.92 2.28 -1.84
C ARG A 50 6.66 2.09 -2.69
N MET A 51 6.67 1.05 -3.52
CA MET A 51 5.55 0.69 -4.39
C MET A 51 4.73 -0.46 -3.83
N ALA A 52 3.42 -0.29 -3.81
CA ALA A 52 2.42 -1.31 -3.49
C ALA A 52 1.55 -1.61 -4.72
N VAL A 53 0.88 -2.75 -4.74
CA VAL A 53 -0.16 -3.06 -5.72
C VAL A 53 -1.51 -3.05 -5.00
N HIS A 54 -2.47 -2.37 -5.61
CA HIS A 54 -3.82 -2.15 -5.11
C HIS A 54 -4.82 -2.94 -5.96
N HIS A 55 -5.75 -3.62 -5.33
CA HIS A 55 -6.94 -4.18 -5.97
C HIS A 55 -8.01 -3.09 -6.05
N CYS A 56 -8.39 -2.69 -7.26
CA CYS A 56 -9.32 -1.58 -7.50
C CYS A 56 -10.73 -1.85 -6.95
N ASP A 57 -11.14 -3.11 -6.90
CA ASP A 57 -12.39 -3.58 -6.28
C ASP A 57 -12.24 -3.93 -4.79
N TYR A 58 -11.03 -3.82 -4.22
CA TYR A 58 -10.69 -4.18 -2.85
C TYR A 58 -10.86 -5.65 -2.48
N ASP A 59 -10.98 -6.55 -3.45
CA ASP A 59 -10.98 -8.00 -3.26
C ASP A 59 -9.58 -8.58 -3.55
N PRO A 60 -8.83 -9.04 -2.53
CA PRO A 60 -7.54 -9.71 -2.71
C PRO A 60 -7.59 -10.96 -3.61
N GLY A 61 -8.77 -11.58 -3.76
CA GLY A 61 -8.97 -12.74 -4.63
C GLY A 61 -8.99 -12.39 -6.12
N ASN A 62 -9.39 -11.18 -6.48
CA ASN A 62 -9.50 -10.75 -7.88
C ASN A 62 -8.17 -10.20 -8.41
N ASN A 63 -7.32 -11.09 -8.93
CA ASN A 63 -5.99 -10.74 -9.41
C ASN A 63 -5.89 -10.45 -10.92
N SER A 64 -7.03 -10.14 -11.56
CA SER A 64 -7.03 -9.73 -12.97
C SER A 64 -6.10 -8.51 -13.18
N PRO A 65 -5.24 -8.48 -14.23
CA PRO A 65 -4.36 -7.33 -14.48
C PRO A 65 -5.08 -5.98 -14.57
N SER A 66 -6.34 -5.97 -15.05
CA SER A 66 -7.17 -4.76 -15.12
C SER A 66 -7.69 -4.29 -13.76
N ASN A 67 -7.76 -5.19 -12.78
CA ASN A 67 -8.15 -4.87 -11.40
C ASN A 67 -6.96 -4.41 -10.55
N LEU A 68 -5.72 -4.64 -11.01
CA LEU A 68 -4.52 -4.28 -10.26
C LEU A 68 -3.98 -2.91 -10.65
N LYS A 69 -3.58 -2.13 -9.64
CA LYS A 69 -2.92 -0.83 -9.82
C LYS A 69 -1.67 -0.70 -8.96
N ALA A 70 -0.53 -0.47 -9.57
CA ALA A 70 0.74 -0.24 -8.90
C ALA A 70 0.90 1.25 -8.53
N LEU A 71 1.05 1.51 -7.23
CA LEU A 71 0.99 2.85 -6.65
C LEU A 71 2.12 3.09 -5.67
N CYS A 72 2.60 4.34 -5.58
CA CYS A 72 3.45 4.78 -4.46
C CYS A 72 2.67 4.76 -3.14
N SER A 73 3.37 4.65 -1.99
CA SER A 73 2.72 4.57 -0.68
C SER A 73 1.68 5.68 -0.43
N PRO A 74 1.93 6.98 -0.74
CA PRO A 74 0.93 8.03 -0.57
C PRO A 74 -0.32 7.83 -1.43
N CYS A 75 -0.15 7.44 -2.70
CA CYS A 75 -1.28 7.18 -3.59
C CYS A 75 -2.05 5.93 -3.17
N HIS A 76 -1.36 4.88 -2.73
CA HIS A 76 -2.00 3.68 -2.20
C HIS A 76 -2.88 4.00 -0.99
N LEU A 77 -2.35 4.76 -0.02
CA LEU A 77 -3.11 5.20 1.15
C LEU A 77 -4.28 6.12 0.79
N TYR A 78 -4.15 6.93 -0.26
CA TYR A 78 -5.25 7.76 -0.75
C TYR A 78 -6.48 6.92 -1.17
N PHE A 79 -6.29 5.77 -1.83
CA PHE A 79 -7.40 4.87 -2.16
C PHE A 79 -8.03 4.22 -0.90
N HIS A 80 -7.22 3.91 0.11
CA HIS A 80 -7.71 3.34 1.38
C HIS A 80 -8.33 4.38 2.35
N ARG A 81 -8.13 5.68 2.13
CA ARG A 81 -8.52 6.75 3.07
C ARG A 81 -9.99 6.74 3.49
N ARG A 82 -10.90 6.21 2.66
CA ARG A 82 -12.34 6.16 2.94
C ARG A 82 -12.83 4.81 3.45
N GLN A 83 -11.95 3.81 3.54
CA GLN A 83 -12.23 2.56 4.22
C GLN A 83 -11.98 2.76 5.72
N ARG A 84 -12.96 3.32 6.44
CA ARG A 84 -12.89 3.32 7.90
C ARG A 84 -12.94 1.87 8.36
N GLY A 85 -11.83 1.36 8.90
CA GLY A 85 -11.88 0.16 9.73
C GLY A 85 -12.79 0.42 10.93
N ASN A 86 -13.42 -0.62 11.45
CA ASN A 86 -14.24 -0.50 12.66
C ASN A 86 -13.41 0.09 13.80
N VAL A 87 -13.76 1.29 14.25
CA VAL A 87 -13.19 1.87 15.46
C VAL A 87 -13.75 1.07 16.63
N ILE A 88 -12.89 0.33 17.33
CA ILE A 88 -13.30 -0.42 18.51
C ILE A 88 -13.75 0.59 19.59
N PRO A 89 -14.88 0.36 20.28
CA PRO A 89 -15.28 1.21 21.41
C PRO A 89 -14.12 1.39 22.40
N GLY A 90 -13.75 2.65 22.66
CA GLY A 90 -12.62 3.01 23.54
C GLY A 90 -11.32 3.39 22.84
N GLN A 91 -11.13 3.09 21.54
CA GLN A 91 -9.91 3.43 20.79
C GLN A 91 -9.71 4.95 20.62
N LEU A 92 -10.78 5.75 20.70
CA LEU A 92 -10.73 7.22 20.57
C LEU A 92 -10.90 7.94 21.92
N ARG A 93 -10.66 7.28 23.05
CA ARG A 93 -10.78 7.93 24.37
C ARG A 93 -9.52 8.73 24.70
N LEU A 94 -9.62 10.05 24.68
CA LEU A 94 -8.60 10.94 25.23
C LEU A 94 -8.62 10.87 26.77
N LYS A 95 -7.49 10.53 27.38
CA LYS A 95 -7.32 10.65 28.83
C LYS A 95 -6.81 12.04 29.14
N PHE A 96 -7.66 12.91 29.66
CA PHE A 96 -7.21 14.14 30.28
C PHE A 96 -6.78 13.82 31.71
N SER A 97 -5.48 13.78 31.96
CA SER A 97 -4.96 13.83 33.32
C SER A 97 -5.00 15.29 33.76
N PHE A 98 -6.03 15.66 34.52
CA PHE A 98 -5.96 16.87 35.33
C PHE A 98 -4.99 16.57 36.47
N LEU A 99 -3.80 17.19 36.39
CA LEU A 99 -2.93 17.35 37.55
C LEU A 99 -3.61 18.41 38.42
N ILE A 100 -4.18 17.97 39.54
CA ILE A 100 -4.55 18.82 40.68
C ILE A 100 -3.40 18.75 41.67
#